data_AF-A0A2Z5QVG8-F1
#
_entry.id   AF-A0A2Z5QVG8-F1
#
_cell.length_a   1.000
_cell.length_b   1.000
_cell.length_c   1.000
_cell.angle_alpha   90.00
_cell.angle_beta   90.00
_cell.angle_gamma   90.00
#
_symmetry.space_group_name_H-M   'P 1'
#
loop_
_entity.id
_entity.type
_entity.pdbx_description
1 polymer ?
#
loop_
_entity_poly.entity_id
_entity_poly.type
_entity_poly.pdbx_seq_one_letter_code
_entity_poly.pdbx_strand_id
1 'polypeptide(L)'
;MHTTGGLVISNGTLNVNSVKTGIKGKNYVDILGGEVSVNSQKDAIKATNSKEEGYGWARITGGTVKVIAGDDGLKAIRTVEIADGTLNIEKAREGVEGQYINILAARYPSTA
;
A
#
# COMPACT_ATOMS: atom_id res chain seq x y z
N MET A 1 3.86 -2.46 -11.63
CA MET A 1 2.67 -3.33 -11.83
C MET A 1 1.41 -2.49 -11.78
N HIS A 2 0.75 -2.26 -12.91
CA HIS A 2 -0.43 -1.37 -12.99
C HIS A 2 -1.65 -2.13 -13.52
N THR A 3 -2.82 -1.85 -12.94
CA THR A 3 -4.12 -2.39 -13.39
C THR A 3 -5.17 -1.28 -13.43
N THR A 4 -6.16 -1.43 -14.30
CA THR A 4 -7.37 -0.58 -14.35
C THR A 4 -8.47 -1.04 -13.40
N GLY A 5 -8.28 -2.17 -12.71
CA GLY A 5 -9.16 -2.68 -11.65
C GLY A 5 -8.49 -2.67 -10.29
N GLY A 6 -8.76 -3.69 -9.49
CA GLY A 6 -8.06 -3.96 -8.23
C GLY A 6 -6.81 -4.80 -8.44
N LEU A 7 -5.85 -4.67 -7.52
CA LEU A 7 -4.67 -5.52 -7.44
C LEU A 7 -4.59 -6.14 -6.04
N VAL A 8 -4.44 -7.47 -5.99
CA VAL A 8 -4.25 -8.21 -4.74
C VAL A 8 -2.89 -8.90 -4.77
N ILE A 9 -2.14 -8.76 -3.68
CA ILE A 9 -0.90 -9.50 -3.43
C ILE A 9 -1.18 -10.39 -2.23
N SER A 10 -1.38 -11.68 -2.47
CA SER A 10 -1.77 -12.62 -1.42
C SER A 10 -0.58 -13.12 -0.60
N ASN A 11 0.54 -13.44 -1.26
CA ASN A 11 1.78 -13.91 -0.65
C ASN A 11 2.94 -13.89 -1.67
N GLY A 12 4.12 -14.36 -1.28
CA GLY A 12 5.31 -14.54 -2.12
C GLY A 12 6.33 -13.41 -1.97
N THR A 13 7.42 -13.49 -2.74
CA THR A 13 8.44 -12.43 -2.80
C THR A 13 8.24 -11.61 -4.07
N LEU A 14 8.08 -10.30 -3.93
CA LEU A 14 7.89 -9.38 -5.04
C LEU A 14 8.88 -8.20 -4.95
N ASN A 15 9.65 -7.99 -6.00
CA ASN A 15 10.58 -6.86 -6.14
C ASN A 15 10.17 -5.98 -7.33
N VAL A 16 9.88 -4.70 -7.09
CA VAL A 16 9.42 -3.76 -8.12
C VAL A 16 10.37 -2.56 -8.18
N ASN A 17 10.98 -2.34 -9.35
CA ASN A 17 11.73 -1.12 -9.67
C ASN A 17 10.98 -0.32 -10.73
N SER A 18 10.76 0.98 -10.52
CA SER A 18 9.95 1.81 -11.41
C SER A 18 10.44 3.26 -11.50
N VAL A 19 10.50 3.81 -12.72
CA VAL A 19 10.72 5.26 -12.93
C VAL A 19 9.43 6.09 -12.74
N LYS A 20 8.31 5.43 -12.45
CA LYS A 20 7.01 6.06 -12.14
C LYS A 20 6.51 5.43 -10.84
N THR A 21 5.18 5.39 -10.66
CA THR A 21 4.57 4.65 -9.56
C THR A 21 4.97 3.16 -9.64
N GLY A 22 5.34 2.55 -8.52
CA GLY A 22 5.71 1.14 -8.47
C GLY A 22 4.52 0.22 -8.69
N ILE A 23 3.61 0.18 -7.72
CA ILE A 23 2.40 -0.64 -7.67
C ILE A 23 1.19 0.28 -7.75
N LYS A 24 0.30 0.04 -8.72
CA LYS A 24 -0.88 0.91 -8.92
C LYS A 24 -2.13 0.11 -9.28
N GLY A 25 -3.15 0.22 -8.44
CA GLY A 25 -4.51 -0.19 -8.79
C GLY A 25 -5.36 1.03 -9.10
N LYS A 26 -6.27 0.96 -10.09
CA LYS A 26 -7.30 2.00 -10.21
C LYS A 26 -8.20 1.89 -8.99
N ASN A 27 -8.82 0.73 -8.79
CA ASN A 27 -9.84 0.54 -7.75
C ASN A 27 -9.21 0.39 -6.37
N TYR A 28 -8.24 -0.50 -6.23
CA TYR A 28 -7.55 -0.70 -4.95
C TYR A 28 -6.21 -1.42 -5.12
N VAL A 29 -5.40 -1.34 -4.07
CA VAL A 29 -4.27 -2.25 -3.84
C VAL A 29 -4.46 -2.90 -2.48
N ASP A 30 -4.46 -4.23 -2.43
CA ASP A 30 -4.63 -5.01 -1.19
C ASP A 30 -3.44 -5.96 -1.01
N ILE A 31 -2.63 -5.73 0.02
CA ILE A 31 -1.50 -6.58 0.37
C ILE A 31 -1.89 -7.40 1.58
N LEU A 32 -2.13 -8.69 1.35
CA LEU A 32 -2.57 -9.62 2.38
C LEU A 32 -1.37 -10.29 3.08
N GLY A 33 -0.22 -10.38 2.41
CA GLY A 33 0.96 -11.07 2.91
C GLY A 33 2.13 -11.08 1.93
N GLY A 34 3.24 -11.71 2.33
CA GLY A 34 4.47 -11.84 1.54
C GLY A 34 5.55 -10.80 1.87
N GLU A 35 6.64 -10.84 1.09
CA GLU A 35 7.78 -9.92 1.17
C GLU A 35 7.77 -9.03 -0.08
N VAL A 36 7.35 -7.77 0.07
CA VAL A 36 7.15 -6.83 -1.04
C VAL A 36 8.15 -5.68 -0.92
N SER A 37 9.03 -5.53 -1.91
CA SER A 37 9.98 -4.43 -2.00
C SER A 37 9.69 -3.56 -3.22
N VAL A 38 9.51 -2.25 -3.01
CA VAL A 38 9.19 -1.29 -4.08
C VAL A 38 10.17 -0.12 -4.05
N ASN A 39 10.89 0.08 -5.16
CA ASN A 39 11.71 1.26 -5.41
C ASN A 39 11.11 2.03 -6.59
N SER A 40 10.58 3.23 -6.33
CA SER A 40 9.90 4.06 -7.31
C SER A 40 10.37 5.50 -7.29
N GLN A 41 10.44 6.14 -8.45
CA GLN A 41 10.72 7.58 -8.55
C GLN A 41 9.48 8.47 -8.32
N LYS A 42 8.29 7.87 -8.19
CA LYS A 42 7.06 8.52 -7.71
C LYS A 42 6.51 7.73 -6.52
N ASP A 43 5.19 7.61 -6.41
CA ASP A 43 4.52 6.82 -5.38
C ASP A 43 4.95 5.34 -5.42
N ALA A 44 5.26 4.74 -4.28
CA ALA A 44 5.57 3.32 -4.26
C ALA A 44 4.30 2.49 -4.48
N ILE A 45 3.25 2.75 -3.69
CA ILE A 45 1.97 2.04 -3.80
C ILE A 45 0.84 3.05 -3.91
N LYS A 46 -0.02 2.93 -4.93
CA LYS A 46 -1.10 3.90 -5.21
C LYS A 46 -2.44 3.27 -5.59
N ALA A 47 -3.53 3.76 -5.00
CA ALA A 47 -4.89 3.60 -5.52
C ALA A 47 -5.47 4.94 -6.04
N THR A 48 -6.16 4.94 -7.19
CA THR A 48 -6.52 6.19 -7.91
C THR A 48 -8.01 6.39 -8.21
N ASN A 49 -8.91 5.52 -7.79
CA ASN A 49 -10.34 5.71 -8.08
C ASN A 49 -10.92 6.81 -7.18
N SER A 50 -11.42 7.88 -7.80
CA SER A 50 -12.07 9.01 -7.13
C SER A 50 -13.57 9.11 -7.42
N LYS A 51 -14.13 8.20 -8.23
CA LYS A 51 -15.48 8.33 -8.78
C LYS A 51 -16.45 7.30 -8.22
N GLU A 52 -16.04 6.04 -8.23
CA GLU A 52 -16.88 4.92 -7.83
C GLU A 52 -16.82 4.75 -6.31
N GLU A 53 -17.98 4.62 -5.66
CA GLU A 53 -18.08 4.34 -4.23
C GLU A 53 -17.48 2.96 -3.89
N GLY A 54 -16.91 2.82 -2.70
CA GLY A 54 -16.26 1.56 -2.27
C GLY A 54 -14.85 1.31 -2.84
N TYR A 55 -14.36 2.15 -3.76
CA TYR A 55 -13.00 2.08 -4.31
C TYR A 55 -12.14 3.28 -3.91
N GLY A 56 -10.88 3.29 -4.34
CA GLY A 56 -9.91 4.35 -4.07
C GLY A 56 -9.13 4.13 -2.78
N TRP A 57 -8.91 2.87 -2.39
CA TRP A 57 -8.24 2.51 -1.15
C TRP A 57 -6.98 1.67 -1.38
N ALA A 58 -6.01 1.78 -0.48
CA ALA A 58 -4.84 0.93 -0.44
C ALA A 58 -4.67 0.36 0.97
N ARG A 59 -4.47 -0.96 1.07
CA ARG A 59 -4.50 -1.66 2.34
C ARG A 59 -3.36 -2.66 2.50
N ILE A 60 -2.85 -2.74 3.72
CA ILE A 60 -1.93 -3.78 4.18
C ILE A 60 -2.58 -4.50 5.38
N THR A 61 -2.81 -5.80 5.24
CA THR A 61 -3.34 -6.67 6.32
C THR A 61 -2.38 -7.79 6.68
N GLY A 62 -1.12 -7.73 6.25
CA GLY A 62 -0.10 -8.72 6.55
C GLY A 62 1.15 -8.58 5.68
N GLY A 63 2.16 -9.38 5.99
CA GLY A 63 3.45 -9.40 5.29
C GLY A 63 4.40 -8.28 5.68
N THR A 64 5.54 -8.23 4.98
CA THR A 64 6.58 -7.20 5.13
C THR A 64 6.65 -6.39 3.84
N VAL A 65 6.35 -5.10 3.93
CA VAL A 65 6.36 -4.17 2.81
C VAL A 65 7.46 -3.15 3.03
N LYS A 66 8.42 -3.08 2.10
CA LYS A 66 9.53 -2.14 2.10
C LYS A 66 9.42 -1.19 0.92
N VAL A 67 9.45 0.12 1.15
CA VAL A 67 9.31 1.11 0.09
C VAL A 67 10.38 2.19 0.12
N ILE A 68 10.84 2.54 -1.08
CA ILE A 68 11.59 3.75 -1.42
C ILE A 68 10.76 4.47 -2.49
N ALA A 69 10.23 5.65 -2.16
CA ALA A 69 9.42 6.46 -3.04
C ALA A 69 10.08 7.82 -3.30
N GLY A 70 9.85 8.35 -4.50
CA GLY A 70 10.19 9.74 -4.85
C GLY A 70 9.09 10.73 -4.47
N ASP A 71 7.85 10.25 -4.31
CA ASP A 71 6.69 11.03 -3.87
C ASP A 71 6.08 10.34 -2.65
N ASP A 72 5.01 9.55 -2.78
CA ASP A 72 4.33 8.98 -1.60
C ASP A 72 4.65 7.49 -1.35
N GLY A 73 4.86 7.08 -0.10
CA GLY A 73 5.13 5.67 0.23
C GLY A 73 3.90 4.78 -0.03
N LEU A 74 2.82 5.03 0.70
CA LEU A 74 1.51 4.39 0.51
C LEU A 74 0.44 5.46 0.32
N LYS A 75 -0.14 5.52 -0.88
CA LYS A 75 -1.12 6.53 -1.28
C LYS A 75 -2.44 5.92 -1.71
N ALA A 76 -3.53 6.53 -1.29
CA ALA A 76 -4.84 6.27 -1.86
C ALA A 76 -5.66 7.55 -1.89
N ILE A 77 -6.48 7.75 -2.93
CA ILE A 77 -7.31 8.97 -2.99
C ILE A 77 -8.29 9.04 -1.81
N ARG A 78 -8.82 7.89 -1.34
CA ARG A 78 -9.75 7.85 -0.22
C ARG A 78 -9.10 7.32 1.04
N THR A 79 -8.90 6.01 1.15
CA THR A 79 -8.52 5.39 2.41
C THR A 79 -7.21 4.65 2.29
N VAL A 80 -6.27 4.96 3.18
CA VAL A 80 -5.15 4.08 3.47
C VAL A 80 -5.45 3.33 4.77
N GLU A 81 -5.29 2.02 4.75
CA GLU A 81 -5.45 1.17 5.92
C GLU A 81 -4.23 0.28 6.14
N ILE A 82 -3.64 0.35 7.33
CA ILE A 82 -2.61 -0.57 7.78
C ILE A 82 -3.20 -1.30 8.99
N ALA A 83 -3.71 -2.50 8.74
CA ALA A 83 -4.45 -3.28 9.73
C ALA A 83 -3.55 -4.30 10.46
N ASP A 84 -2.52 -4.79 9.77
CA ASP A 84 -1.51 -5.72 10.29
C ASP A 84 -0.28 -5.73 9.36
N GLY A 85 0.73 -6.53 9.68
CA GLY A 85 1.99 -6.61 8.93
C GLY A 85 2.93 -5.46 9.26
N THR A 86 3.98 -5.31 8.44
CA THR A 86 4.98 -4.25 8.57
C THR A 86 5.05 -3.42 7.30
N LEU A 87 4.95 -2.10 7.42
CA LEU A 87 5.29 -1.14 6.37
C LEU A 87 6.54 -0.36 6.78
N ASN A 88 7.66 -0.58 6.09
CA ASN A 88 8.90 0.15 6.27
C ASN A 88 9.12 1.12 5.10
N ILE A 89 9.10 2.41 5.40
CA ILE A 89 9.28 3.50 4.43
C ILE A 89 10.67 4.09 4.63
N GLU A 90 11.62 3.75 3.76
CA GLU A 90 13.00 4.24 3.86
C GLU A 90 13.14 5.66 3.31
N LYS A 91 12.32 6.01 2.31
CA LYS A 91 12.29 7.34 1.70
C LYS A 91 10.92 7.58 1.12
N ALA A 92 10.37 8.76 1.38
CA ALA A 92 9.22 9.33 0.69
C ALA A 92 9.16 10.84 0.99
N ARG A 93 8.40 11.60 0.21
CA ARG A 93 7.97 12.96 0.57
C ARG A 93 6.94 12.86 1.69
N GLU A 94 5.88 12.08 1.48
CA GLU A 94 4.95 11.64 2.52
C GLU A 94 5.04 10.13 2.70
N GLY A 95 5.13 9.67 3.95
CA GLY A 95 5.09 8.24 4.21
C GLY A 95 3.76 7.62 3.79
N VAL A 96 2.68 8.16 4.34
CA VAL A 96 1.31 7.69 4.08
C VAL A 96 0.42 8.88 3.74
N GLU A 97 -0.34 8.77 2.65
CA GLU A 97 -1.26 9.81 2.20
C GLU A 97 -2.62 9.22 1.80
N GLY A 98 -3.68 9.74 2.41
CA GLY A 98 -5.05 9.50 2.02
C GLY A 98 -6.00 10.48 2.70
N GLN A 99 -7.24 10.56 2.22
CA GLN A 99 -8.29 11.34 2.86
C GLN A 99 -8.58 10.80 4.28
N TYR A 100 -8.55 9.48 4.43
CA TYR A 100 -8.65 8.77 5.70
C TYR A 100 -7.45 7.84 5.85
N ILE A 101 -6.82 7.85 7.03
CA ILE A 101 -5.70 6.97 7.36
C ILE A 101 -6.06 6.21 8.62
N ASN A 102 -6.20 4.89 8.48
CA ASN A 102 -6.47 3.97 9.57
C ASN A 102 -5.20 3.17 9.86
N ILE A 103 -4.67 3.29 11.07
CA ILE A 103 -3.55 2.46 11.55
C ILE A 103 -4.05 1.73 12.78
N LEU A 104 -4.20 0.42 12.67
CA LEU A 104 -4.67 -0.42 13.76
C LEU A 104 -3.46 -0.96 14.52
N ALA A 105 -3.49 -0.88 15.84
CA ALA A 105 -2.55 -1.63 16.66
C ALA A 105 -2.89 -3.12 16.54
N ALA A 106 -1.87 -3.97 16.38
CA ALA A 106 -2.05 -5.41 16.53
C ALA A 106 -2.81 -5.68 17.82
N ARG A 107 -3.87 -6.49 17.74
CA ARG A 107 -4.70 -6.85 18.89
C ARG A 107 -3.77 -7.27 20.03
N TYR A 108 -3.94 -6.68 21.21
CA TYR A 108 -3.38 -7.23 22.44
C TYR A 108 -3.67 -8.73 22.44
N PRO A 109 -2.65 -9.62 22.55
CA PRO A 109 -2.94 -11.02 22.77
C PRO A 109 -3.71 -11.07 24.09
N SER A 110 -5.00 -11.41 24.03
CA SER A 110 -5.72 -11.78 25.24
C SER A 110 -5.09 -13.08 25.71
N THR A 111 -4.20 -12.99 26.70
CA THR A 111 -3.85 -14.14 27.52
C THR A 111 -5.12 -14.52 28.28
N ALA A 112 -5.79 -15.58 27.83
CA ALA A 112 -6.73 -16.35 28.60
C ALA A 112 -6.23 -17.79 28.63
#